data_AF-A0A6J1V3R8-F1
#
_entry.id   AF-A0A6J1V3R8-F1
#
_cell.length_a   1.000
_cell.length_b   1.000
_cell.length_c   1.000
_cell.angle_alpha   90.00
_cell.angle_beta   90.00
_cell.angle_gamma   90.00
#
_symmetry.space_group_name_H-M   'P 1'
#
loop_
_entity.id
_entity.type
_entity.pdbx_description
1 polymer ?
#
loop_
_entity_poly.entity_id
_entity_poly.type
_entity_poly.pdbx_seq_one_letter_code
_entity_poly.pdbx_strand_id
1 'polypeptide(L)'
;MAAGGAWPRSVSGANPGNPVFTCLADARALVTGTPLSAPVPLLYKTTAGDYGALRPTSATAPCRFCPLESAFTAHLAAAGPPQHNGINTGADRSPV
;
A
#
# COMPACT_ATOMS: atom_id res chain seq x y z
N MET A 1 54.87 39.33 25.84
CA MET A 1 54.33 38.90 24.53
C MET A 1 53.92 37.44 24.65
N ALA A 2 52.73 37.13 24.17
CA ALA A 2 51.88 36.03 24.62
C ALA A 2 52.43 34.62 24.38
N ALA A 3 52.29 33.77 25.41
CA ALA A 3 52.20 32.33 25.27
C ALA A 3 50.76 31.95 24.88
N GLY A 4 50.58 30.96 24.02
CA GLY A 4 49.26 30.44 23.65
C GLY A 4 49.37 29.01 23.16
N GLY A 5 49.25 28.07 24.09
CA GLY A 5 49.45 26.63 23.88
C GLY A 5 48.42 25.95 22.98
N ALA A 6 48.83 24.79 22.48
CA ALA A 6 47.99 23.82 21.80
C ALA A 6 46.87 23.30 22.72
N TRP A 7 45.67 23.15 22.15
CA TRP A 7 44.62 22.32 22.69
C TRP A 7 44.38 21.13 21.76
N PRO A 8 44.16 19.90 22.28
CA PRO A 8 43.77 18.78 21.45
C PRO A 8 42.33 19.00 20.97
N ARG A 9 42.07 18.92 19.66
CA ARG A 9 40.68 18.81 19.17
C ARG A 9 40.19 17.38 19.36
N SER A 10 39.95 17.08 20.63
CA SER A 10 38.99 16.09 21.07
C SER A 10 37.65 16.33 20.35
N VAL A 11 37.17 15.38 19.53
CA VAL A 11 35.74 15.31 19.18
C VAL A 11 35.03 14.56 20.31
N SER A 12 35.17 15.06 21.53
CA SER A 12 34.30 14.70 22.66
C SER A 12 33.25 15.79 22.77
N GLY A 13 32.31 15.76 21.83
CA GLY A 13 31.12 16.59 21.84
C GLY A 13 29.96 15.83 22.47
N ALA A 14 30.12 15.36 23.70
CA ALA A 14 29.01 14.94 24.53
C ALA A 14 28.21 16.18 24.94
N ASN A 15 27.42 16.73 24.02
CA ASN A 15 26.33 17.62 24.37
C ASN A 15 25.08 16.76 24.53
N PRO A 16 24.62 16.48 25.76
CA PRO A 16 23.28 15.96 25.99
C PRO A 16 22.30 17.15 25.89
N GLY A 17 22.41 17.92 24.80
CA GLY A 17 21.31 18.77 24.37
C GLY A 17 20.09 17.90 24.06
N ASN A 18 19.00 18.49 23.58
CA ASN A 18 17.77 17.75 23.31
C ASN A 18 18.09 16.43 22.55
N PRO A 19 17.95 15.25 23.19
CA PRO A 19 18.38 13.97 22.60
C PRO A 19 17.55 13.63 21.36
N VAL A 20 16.42 14.31 21.17
CA VAL A 20 15.57 14.20 19.98
C VAL A 20 16.27 14.69 18.71
N PHE A 21 17.25 15.60 18.80
CA PHE A 21 17.91 16.21 17.62
C PHE A 21 19.43 16.05 17.58
N THR A 22 20.04 15.39 18.57
CA THR A 22 21.51 15.27 18.69
C THR A 22 22.04 13.88 18.33
N CYS A 23 21.26 13.08 17.58
CA CYS A 23 21.72 11.77 17.13
C CYS A 23 22.87 11.90 16.12
N LEU A 24 24.07 11.49 16.53
CA LEU A 24 25.25 11.22 15.68
C LEU A 24 25.07 9.99 14.77
N ALA A 25 23.89 9.37 14.77
CA ALA A 25 23.56 8.28 13.88
C ALA A 25 23.38 8.82 12.44
N ASP A 26 23.92 8.12 11.45
CA ASP A 26 23.69 8.45 10.04
C ASP A 26 22.18 8.55 9.80
N ALA A 27 21.71 9.70 9.33
CA ALA A 27 20.29 9.94 9.07
C ALA A 27 19.69 8.91 8.10
N ARG A 28 20.51 8.28 7.24
CA ARG A 28 20.10 7.18 6.36
C ARG A 28 19.74 5.90 7.12
N ALA A 29 20.26 5.70 8.34
CA ALA A 29 19.93 4.57 9.19
C ALA A 29 18.65 4.79 10.01
N LEU A 30 18.18 6.04 10.13
CA LEU A 30 17.00 6.43 10.91
C LEU A 30 15.72 6.36 10.07
N VAL A 31 15.44 5.19 9.51
CA VAL A 31 14.26 4.92 8.69
C VAL A 31 13.28 3.99 9.40
N THR A 32 11.99 4.20 9.14
CA THR A 32 10.90 3.33 9.59
C THR A 32 10.26 2.66 8.38
N GLY A 33 9.91 1.39 8.51
CA GLY A 33 9.23 0.65 7.45
C GLY A 33 8.95 -0.77 7.90
N THR A 34 7.98 -1.39 7.23
CA THR A 34 7.76 -2.84 7.30
C THR A 34 8.43 -3.50 6.08
N PRO A 35 8.62 -4.83 6.05
CA PRO A 35 9.18 -5.51 4.89
C PRO A 35 8.39 -5.31 3.58
N LEU A 36 7.14 -4.83 3.69
CA LEU A 36 6.21 -4.62 2.58
C LEU A 36 6.05 -3.12 2.21
N SER A 37 6.78 -2.22 2.88
CA SER A 37 6.69 -0.78 2.68
C SER A 37 8.06 -0.17 2.43
N ALA A 38 8.09 0.93 1.69
CA ALA A 38 9.31 1.68 1.48
C ALA A 38 9.79 2.29 2.82
N PRO A 39 11.11 2.26 3.11
CA PRO A 39 11.65 2.90 4.31
C PRO A 39 11.46 4.42 4.24
N VAL A 40 10.79 4.99 5.24
CA VAL A 40 10.54 6.43 5.38
C VAL A 40 11.41 6.98 6.51
N PRO A 41 12.20 8.06 6.29
CA PRO A 41 12.99 8.65 7.37
C PRO A 41 12.09 9.17 8.49
N LEU A 42 12.49 8.95 9.74
CA LEU A 42 11.71 9.29 10.94
C LEU A 42 11.20 10.74 10.97
N LEU A 43 12.03 11.68 10.51
CA LEU A 43 11.71 13.12 10.51
C LEU A 43 10.63 13.51 9.50
N TYR A 44 10.37 12.68 8.49
CA TYR A 44 9.39 12.92 7.44
C TYR A 44 8.18 11.99 7.55
N LYS A 45 7.99 11.34 8.71
CA LYS A 45 6.85 10.46 8.91
C LYS A 45 5.55 11.28 8.91
N THR A 46 4.69 10.98 7.94
CA THR A 46 3.33 11.55 7.84
C THR A 46 2.30 10.49 8.20
N THR A 47 1.07 10.92 8.51
CA THR A 47 -0.06 10.01 8.81
C THR A 47 -0.45 9.14 7.62
N ALA A 48 -0.17 9.58 6.39
CA ALA A 48 -0.38 8.78 5.19
C ALA A 48 0.46 7.49 5.20
N GLY A 49 1.64 7.51 5.82
CA GLY A 49 2.50 6.33 5.98
C GLY A 49 1.97 5.28 6.96
N ASP A 50 0.94 5.61 7.77
CA ASP A 50 0.32 4.64 8.67
C ASP A 50 -0.68 3.73 7.92
N TYR A 51 -1.14 4.11 6.73
CA TYR A 51 -1.96 3.23 5.89
C TYR A 51 -1.15 2.00 5.44
N GLY A 52 -1.68 0.81 5.68
CA GLY A 52 -0.98 -0.45 5.38
C GLY A 52 0.17 -0.79 6.34
N ALA A 53 0.41 -0.01 7.39
CA ALA A 53 1.43 -0.32 8.40
C ALA A 53 1.08 -1.54 9.27
N LEU A 54 -0.22 -1.83 9.42
CA LEU A 54 -0.70 -2.99 10.16
C LEU A 54 -0.53 -4.26 9.34
N ARG A 55 0.12 -5.27 9.93
CA ARG A 55 0.24 -6.59 9.30
C ARG A 55 -1.14 -7.27 9.27
N PRO A 56 -1.60 -7.79 8.11
CA PRO A 56 -2.83 -8.57 8.08
C PRO A 56 -2.67 -9.81 8.94
N THR A 57 -3.70 -10.09 9.75
CA THR A 57 -3.78 -11.30 10.58
C THR A 57 -4.97 -12.15 10.15
N SER A 58 -4.97 -13.45 10.48
CA SER A 58 -6.12 -14.32 10.21
C SER A 58 -7.41 -13.80 10.86
N ALA A 59 -7.30 -13.14 12.02
CA ALA A 59 -8.42 -12.51 12.71
C ALA A 59 -9.04 -11.33 11.93
N THR A 60 -8.26 -10.66 11.08
CA THR A 60 -8.73 -9.55 10.23
C THR A 60 -9.31 -10.02 8.89
N ALA A 61 -9.15 -11.30 8.55
CA ALA A 61 -9.70 -11.85 7.33
C ALA A 61 -11.21 -12.17 7.50
N PRO A 62 -12.05 -11.95 6.46
CA PRO A 62 -13.44 -12.35 6.52
C PRO A 62 -13.55 -13.89 6.56
N CYS A 63 -14.49 -14.42 7.33
CA CYS A 63 -14.75 -15.87 7.39
C CYS A 63 -15.27 -16.43 6.05
N ARG A 64 -15.88 -15.59 5.21
CA ARG A 64 -16.40 -15.97 3.90
C ARG A 64 -16.25 -14.79 2.94
N PHE A 65 -15.70 -15.08 1.76
CA PHE A 65 -15.64 -14.16 0.64
C PHE A 65 -16.51 -14.73 -0.49
N CYS A 66 -17.55 -14.00 -0.87
CA CYS A 66 -18.44 -14.36 -1.98
C CYS A 66 -18.18 -13.38 -3.14
N PRO A 67 -17.20 -13.66 -4.01
CA PRO A 67 -16.97 -12.81 -5.18
C PRO A 67 -18.20 -12.83 -6.08
N LEU A 68 -18.49 -11.69 -6.69
CA LEU A 68 -19.51 -11.61 -7.72
C LEU A 68 -18.92 -12.17 -9.02
N GLU A 69 -19.43 -13.30 -9.49
CA GLU A 69 -19.02 -13.91 -10.76
C GLU A 69 -19.89 -13.34 -11.89
N SER A 70 -19.26 -12.59 -12.79
CA SER A 70 -19.93 -11.99 -13.95
C SER A 70 -19.46 -12.58 -15.29
N ALA A 71 -18.73 -13.69 -15.26
CA ALA A 71 -18.13 -14.29 -16.46
C ALA A 71 -19.18 -14.64 -17.53
N PHE A 72 -20.30 -15.25 -17.11
CA PHE A 72 -21.41 -15.56 -18.01
C PHE A 72 -22.04 -14.31 -18.63
N THR A 73 -22.31 -13.29 -17.82
CA THR A 73 -22.87 -12.02 -18.29
C THR A 73 -21.92 -11.29 -19.22
N ALA A 74 -20.62 -11.27 -18.93
CA ALA A 74 -19.61 -10.68 -19.79
C ALA A 74 -19.54 -11.41 -21.14
N HIS A 75 -19.64 -12.73 -21.14
CA HIS A 75 -19.68 -13.53 -22.36
C HIS A 75 -20.92 -13.21 -23.21
N LEU A 76 -22.11 -13.12 -22.60
CA LEU A 76 -23.33 -12.70 -23.31
C LEU A 76 -23.22 -11.27 -23.86
N ALA A 77 -22.66 -10.34 -23.08
CA ALA A 77 -22.47 -8.96 -23.52
C ALA A 77 -21.52 -8.87 -24.73
N ALA A 78 -20.49 -9.71 -24.78
CA ALA A 78 -19.56 -9.78 -25.91
C ALA A 78 -20.21 -10.33 -27.19
N ALA A 79 -21.25 -11.18 -27.08
CA ALA A 79 -21.97 -11.74 -28.22
C ALA A 79 -22.83 -10.71 -28.98
N GLY A 80 -23.03 -9.51 -28.40
CA GLY A 80 -23.82 -8.44 -29.01
C GLY A 80 -25.34 -8.61 -28.82
N PRO A 81 -26.13 -7.65 -29.33
CA PRO A 81 -27.57 -7.67 -29.15
C PRO A 81 -28.21 -8.87 -29.90
N PRO A 82 -29.26 -9.49 -29.33
CA PRO A 82 -29.95 -10.60 -29.97
C PRO A 82 -30.52 -10.15 -31.32
N GLN A 83 -30.31 -10.97 -32.35
CA GLN A 83 -30.86 -10.73 -33.69
C GLN A 83 -32.02 -11.68 -33.95
N HIS A 84 -33.12 -11.14 -34.47
CA HIS A 84 -34.33 -11.90 -34.77
C HIS A 84 -34.52 -12.03 -36.29
N ASN A 85 -33.64 -12.81 -36.93
CA ASN A 85 -33.65 -13.00 -38.39
C ASN A 85 -34.30 -14.32 -38.83
N GLY A 86 -35.08 -14.97 -37.96
CA GLY A 86 -35.74 -16.25 -38.25
C GLY A 86 -37.09 -16.07 -38.94
N ILE A 87 -37.46 -17.01 -39.81
CA ILE A 87 -38.81 -17.10 -40.40
C ILE A 87 -39.65 -18.05 -39.54
N ASN A 88 -40.93 -17.74 -39.34
CA ASN A 88 -41.85 -18.64 -38.65
C ASN A 88 -42.09 -19.89 -39.50
N THR A 89 -41.56 -21.03 -39.06
CA THR A 89 -41.77 -22.35 -39.68
C THR A 89 -42.67 -23.25 -38.84
N GLY A 90 -43.31 -22.70 -37.81
CA GLY A 90 -44.27 -23.45 -37.01
C GLY A 90 -45.47 -23.85 -37.88
N ALA A 91 -45.84 -25.14 -37.84
CA ALA A 91 -47.09 -25.59 -38.43
C ALA A 91 -48.25 -25.04 -37.58
N ASP A 92 -49.26 -24.48 -38.25
CA ASP A 92 -50.45 -23.98 -37.57
C ASP A 92 -51.12 -25.14 -36.82
N ARG A 93 -51.41 -24.90 -35.53
CA ARG A 93 -52.16 -25.88 -34.74
C ARG A 93 -53.62 -25.84 -35.16
N SER A 94 -54.14 -27.02 -35.51
CA SER A 94 -55.57 -27.25 -35.71
C SER A 94 -56.36 -26.79 -34.49
N PRO A 95 -57.43 -25.99 -34.66
CA PRO A 95 -58.37 -25.68 -33.58
C PRO A 95 -59.37 -26.80 -33.28
N VAL A 96 -59.31 -27.91 -34.03
CA VAL A 96 -60.07 -29.15 -33.79
C VAL A 96 -59.41 -29.98 -32.71
#